data_AF-A0A329RWY1-F1
#
_entry.id   AF-A0A329RWY1-F1
#
_cell.length_a   1.000
_cell.length_b   1.000
_cell.length_c   1.000
_cell.angle_alpha   90.00
_cell.angle_beta   90.00
_cell.angle_gamma   90.00
#
_symmetry.space_group_name_H-M   'P 1'
#
loop_
_entity.id
_entity.type
_entity.pdbx_description
1 polymer ?
#
loop_
_entity_poly.entity_id
_entity_poly.type
_entity_poly.pdbx_seq_one_letter_code
_entity_poly.pdbx_strand_id
1 'polypeptide(L)'
;MLINKVFAAIRAVWPGCKRRYIRVQHDNASPHAVAASPIVLQAAKEDGWDIRMEFQPPKSPDMNILDLGIIHSIQSVQYRQPTHDVDGSLEQ
;
A
#
# COMPACT_ATOMS: atom_id res chain seq x y z
N MET A 1 -6.41 9.12 -5.00
CA MET A 1 -6.25 7.88 -4.20
C MET A 1 -5.23 8.04 -3.07
N LEU A 2 -3.95 8.24 -3.36
CA LEU A 2 -2.90 8.29 -2.33
C LEU A 2 -3.16 9.34 -1.23
N ILE A 3 -3.40 10.60 -1.60
CA ILE A 3 -3.58 11.68 -0.62
C ILE A 3 -4.89 11.50 0.18
N ASN A 4 -6.02 11.47 -0.53
CA ASN A 4 -7.35 11.51 0.11
C ASN A 4 -7.78 10.22 0.80
N LYS A 5 -7.13 9.08 0.51
CA LYS A 5 -7.47 7.78 1.10
C LYS A 5 -6.33 7.24 1.92
N VAL A 6 -5.16 7.01 1.31
CA VAL A 6 -4.03 6.32 1.97
C VAL A 6 -3.40 7.20 3.04
N PHE A 7 -3.00 8.43 2.70
CA PHE A 7 -2.39 9.33 3.69
C PHE A 7 -3.40 9.70 4.77
N ALA A 8 -4.65 10.00 4.40
CA ALA A 8 -5.72 10.23 5.36
C ALA A 8 -5.88 9.06 6.36
N ALA A 9 -5.89 7.82 5.87
CA ALA A 9 -5.98 6.63 6.73
C ALA A 9 -4.75 6.49 7.63
N ILE A 10 -3.53 6.59 7.08
CA ILE A 10 -2.29 6.55 7.88
C ILE A 10 -2.36 7.58 8.99
N ARG A 11 -2.71 8.83 8.69
CA ARG A 11 -2.79 9.90 9.69
C ARG A 11 -3.82 9.62 10.79
N ALA A 12 -4.90 8.91 10.47
CA ALA A 12 -5.98 8.58 11.40
C ALA A 12 -5.66 7.39 12.31
N VAL A 13 -4.99 6.36 11.79
CA VAL A 13 -4.81 5.08 12.52
C VAL A 13 -3.36 4.73 12.85
N TRP A 14 -2.37 5.53 12.45
CA TRP A 14 -0.97 5.22 12.71
C TRP A 14 -0.67 5.21 14.22
N PRO A 15 -0.23 4.08 14.78
CA PRO A 15 -0.01 3.95 16.23
C PRO A 15 1.32 4.58 16.68
N GLY A 16 2.23 4.87 15.74
CA GLY A 16 3.55 5.40 16.03
C GLY A 16 3.59 6.92 16.16
N CYS A 17 4.73 7.45 16.58
CA CYS A 17 4.93 8.89 16.68
C CYS A 17 5.17 9.53 15.29
N LYS A 18 4.56 10.70 15.06
CA LYS A 18 4.72 11.47 13.81
C LYS A 18 6.17 11.90 13.50
N ARG A 19 7.05 11.87 14.52
CA ARG A 19 8.47 12.27 14.39
C ARG A 19 9.32 11.26 13.61
N ARG A 20 8.85 10.03 13.40
CA ARG A 20 9.54 9.03 12.57
C ARG A 20 8.92 9.04 11.18
N TYR A 21 9.78 8.94 10.16
CA TYR A 21 9.29 8.79 8.80
C TYR A 21 8.61 7.43 8.62
N ILE A 22 7.55 7.41 7.82
CA ILE A 22 6.77 6.22 7.50
C ILE A 22 7.14 5.80 6.10
N ARG A 23 7.58 4.56 5.92
CA ARG A 23 7.82 3.99 4.59
C ARG A 23 6.56 3.30 4.11
N VAL A 24 6.10 3.69 2.93
CA VAL A 24 5.02 3.02 2.20
C VAL A 24 5.65 2.39 0.99
N GLN A 25 5.77 1.07 1.01
CA GLN A 25 6.30 0.31 -0.11
C GLN A 25 5.20 0.07 -1.15
N HIS A 26 5.53 0.28 -2.42
CA HIS A 26 4.65 0.00 -3.55
C HIS A 26 5.44 -0.65 -4.68
N ASP A 27 4.77 -1.42 -5.54
CA ASP A 27 5.37 -1.88 -6.80
C ASP A 27 5.61 -0.68 -7.76
N ASN A 28 6.41 -0.91 -8.79
CA ASN A 28 6.81 0.13 -9.76
C ASN A 28 6.03 0.00 -11.08
N ALA A 29 4.73 -0.33 -11.05
CA ALA A 29 3.93 -0.32 -12.27
C ALA A 29 3.67 1.13 -12.74
N SER A 30 3.62 1.34 -14.06
CA SER A 30 3.53 2.69 -14.66
C SER A 30 2.43 3.62 -14.10
N PRO A 31 1.22 3.14 -13.72
CA PRO A 31 0.21 3.98 -13.06
C PRO A 31 0.67 4.57 -11.71
N HIS A 32 1.64 3.93 -11.04
CA HIS A 32 2.14 4.33 -9.71
C HIS A 32 3.22 5.42 -9.76
N ALA A 33 3.69 5.82 -10.96
CA ALA A 33 4.60 6.96 -11.11
C ALA A 33 3.99 8.28 -10.57
N VAL A 34 2.67 8.35 -10.43
CA VAL A 34 1.93 9.45 -9.75
C VAL A 34 2.42 9.70 -8.32
N ALA A 35 2.93 8.68 -7.64
CA ALA A 35 3.45 8.81 -6.27
C ALA A 35 4.71 9.70 -6.19
N ALA A 36 5.42 9.92 -7.29
CA ALA A 36 6.54 10.86 -7.38
C ALA A 36 6.12 12.30 -7.75
N SER A 37 4.82 12.57 -7.95
CA SER A 37 4.37 13.91 -8.31
C SER A 37 4.57 14.91 -7.15
N PRO A 38 4.87 16.19 -7.46
CA PRO A 38 5.13 17.21 -6.42
C PRO A 38 3.99 17.38 -5.43
N ILE A 39 2.73 17.26 -5.89
CA ILE A 39 1.54 17.39 -5.04
C ILE A 39 1.50 16.25 -4.02
N VAL A 40 1.82 15.02 -4.42
CA VAL A 40 1.87 13.87 -3.51
C VAL A 40 3.02 14.01 -2.52
N LEU A 41 4.21 14.44 -2.97
CA LEU A 41 5.35 14.65 -2.09
C LEU A 41 5.11 15.75 -1.05
N GLN A 42 4.40 16.82 -1.44
CA GLN A 42 4.03 17.90 -0.52
C GLN A 42 3.03 17.41 0.52
N ALA A 43 1.96 16.74 0.08
CA ALA A 43 0.96 16.17 0.98
C ALA A 43 1.57 15.12 1.93
N ALA A 44 2.57 14.37 1.49
CA ALA A 44 3.26 13.38 2.32
C ALA A 44 4.02 14.01 3.51
N LYS A 45 4.35 15.30 3.43
CA LYS A 45 5.13 16.06 4.44
C LYS A 45 4.32 17.07 5.26
N GLU A 46 3.02 17.13 5.02
CA GLU A 46 2.11 18.07 5.68
C GLU A 46 1.97 17.77 7.18
N ASP A 47 1.68 18.78 8.00
CA ASP A 47 1.38 18.65 9.44
C ASP A 47 2.43 17.89 10.27
N GLY A 48 3.70 17.98 9.85
CA GLY A 48 4.82 17.32 10.53
C GLY A 48 4.88 15.81 10.30
N TRP A 49 4.13 15.27 9.33
CA TRP A 49 4.31 13.92 8.83
C TRP A 49 5.52 13.85 7.89
N ASP A 50 6.12 12.67 7.75
CA ASP A 50 7.13 12.38 6.73
C ASP A 50 6.83 10.99 6.17
N ILE A 51 5.92 10.94 5.19
CA ILE A 51 5.55 9.70 4.51
C ILE A 51 6.42 9.57 3.25
N ARG A 52 7.10 8.44 3.09
CA ARG A 52 8.02 8.18 1.97
C ARG A 52 7.51 7.00 1.18
N MET A 53 7.23 7.25 -0.09
CA MET A 53 6.89 6.21 -1.06
C MET A 53 8.21 5.55 -1.52
N GLU A 54 8.32 4.24 -1.31
CA GLU A 54 9.46 3.45 -1.77
C GLU A 54 9.00 2.48 -2.86
N PHE A 55 9.63 2.56 -4.03
CA PHE A 55 9.29 1.75 -5.19
C PHE A 55 10.23 0.56 -5.30
N GLN A 56 9.68 -0.59 -5.66
CA GLN A 56 10.51 -1.77 -5.90
C GLN A 56 11.28 -1.71 -7.22
N PRO A 57 12.44 -2.38 -7.28
CA PRO A 57 13.09 -2.65 -8.54
C PRO A 57 12.16 -3.41 -9.50
N PRO A 58 12.21 -3.11 -10.81
CA PRO A 58 11.41 -3.84 -11.80
C PRO A 58 11.64 -5.36 -11.72
N LYS A 59 10.57 -6.14 -11.86
CA LYS A 59 10.59 -7.63 -11.88
C LYS A 59 11.11 -8.30 -10.58
N SER A 60 10.87 -7.69 -9.42
CA SER A 60 11.29 -8.24 -8.12
C SER A 60 10.08 -8.62 -7.23
N PRO A 61 9.23 -9.59 -7.62
CA PRO A 61 8.02 -9.97 -6.88
C PRO A 61 8.33 -10.52 -5.48
N ASP A 62 9.55 -11.00 -5.26
CA ASP A 62 10.12 -11.45 -4.00
C ASP A 62 10.46 -10.31 -3.02
N MET A 63 10.28 -9.05 -3.41
CA MET A 63 10.57 -7.89 -2.55
C MET A 63 9.33 -7.26 -1.92
N ASN A 64 8.11 -7.71 -2.27
CA ASN A 64 6.86 -7.16 -1.71
C ASN A 64 6.32 -8.03 -0.59
N ILE A 65 6.38 -7.51 0.64
CA ILE A 65 5.80 -8.18 1.81
C ILE A 65 4.31 -8.47 1.61
N LEU A 66 3.59 -7.60 0.89
CA LEU A 66 2.17 -7.81 0.58
C LEU A 66 1.96 -9.01 -0.34
N ASP A 67 2.79 -9.16 -1.39
CA ASP A 67 2.69 -10.29 -2.32
C ASP A 67 3.11 -11.61 -1.64
N LEU A 68 4.21 -11.58 -0.88
CA LEU A 68 4.77 -12.77 -0.24
C LEU A 68 3.97 -13.29 0.96
N GLY A 69 3.34 -12.39 1.72
CA GLY A 69 2.63 -12.76 2.95
C GLY A 69 1.12 -12.78 2.76
N ILE A 70 0.53 -11.60 2.59
CA ILE A 70 -0.92 -11.41 2.66
C ILE A 70 -1.61 -11.99 1.43
N ILE A 71 -1.15 -11.65 0.23
CA ILE A 71 -1.78 -12.09 -1.02
C ILE A 71 -1.63 -13.59 -1.20
N HIS A 72 -0.46 -14.17 -0.90
CA HIS A 72 -0.29 -15.62 -0.88
C HIS A 72 -1.23 -16.32 0.11
N SER A 73 -1.44 -15.75 1.29
CA SER A 73 -2.36 -16.34 2.29
C SER A 73 -3.81 -16.29 1.81
N ILE A 74 -4.24 -15.16 1.24
CA ILE A 74 -5.59 -15.00 0.65
C ILE A 74 -5.79 -15.97 -0.52
N GLN A 75 -4.82 -16.08 -1.42
CA GLN A 75 -4.88 -17.03 -2.54
C GLN A 75 -4.94 -18.48 -2.05
N SER A 76 -4.21 -18.82 -0.99
CA SER A 76 -4.28 -20.16 -0.37
C SER A 76 -5.67 -20.46 0.22
N VAL A 77 -6.35 -19.45 0.76
CA VAL A 77 -7.72 -19.57 1.26
C VAL A 77 -8.70 -19.69 0.10
N GLN A 78 -8.61 -18.85 -0.93
CA GLN A 78 -9.45 -18.93 -2.14
C GLN A 78 -9.29 -20.25 -2.89
N TYR A 79 -8.08 -20.81 -2.95
CA TYR A 79 -7.86 -22.13 -3.56
C TYR A 79 -8.57 -23.25 -2.78
N ARG A 80 -8.65 -23.12 -1.45
CA ARG A 80 -9.35 -24.08 -0.58
C ARG A 80 -10.86 -23.86 -0.55
N GLN A 81 -11.32 -22.63 -0.72
CA GLN A 81 -12.72 -22.24 -0.70
C GLN A 81 -13.03 -21.36 -1.91
N PRO A 82 -13.27 -21.99 -3.09
CA PRO A 82 -13.56 -21.26 -4.29
C PRO A 82 -14.94 -20.59 -4.17
N THR A 83 -14.96 -19.27 -4.35
CA THR A 83 -16.20 -18.50 -4.47
C THR A 83 -16.47 -18.26 -5.95
N HIS A 84 -17.73 -18.42 -6.36
CA HIS A 84 -18.14 -18.31 -7.77
C HIS A 84 -18.73 -16.94 -8.12
N ASP A 85 -18.69 -16.00 -7.18
CA ASP A 85 -19.24 -14.65 -7.34
C ASP A 85 -18.34 -13.62 -6.65
N VAL A 86 -18.39 -12.38 -7.13
CA VAL A 86 -17.49 -11.28 -6.75
C VAL A 86 -17.68 -10.90 -5.28
N ASP A 87 -18.93 -10.94 -4.80
CA ASP A 87 -19.29 -10.62 -3.42
C ASP A 87 -18.71 -11.63 -2.42
N GLY A 88 -18.69 -12.92 -2.77
CA GLY A 88 -18.09 -13.95 -1.91
C GLY A 88 -16.58 -13.80 -1.72
N SER A 89 -15.89 -13.08 -2.60
CA SER A 89 -14.44 -12.86 -2.50
C SER A 89 -14.06 -11.71 -1.56
N LEU A 90 -15.01 -10.86 -1.16
CA LEU A 90 -14.77 -9.70 -0.28
C LEU A 90 -15.07 -10.01 1.20
N GLU A 91 -15.83 -11.08 1.48
CA GLU A 91 -16.31 -11.44 2.81
C GLU A 91 -15.48 -12.53 3.52
N GLN A 92 -14.36 -12.99 2.94
CA GLN A 92 -13.46 -13.98 3.55
C GLN A 92 -12.42 -13.36 4.49
#